data_AF-A0A7X9AW47-F1
#
_entry.id   AF-A0A7X9AW47-F1
#
_cell.length_a   1.000
_cell.length_b   1.000
_cell.length_c   1.000
_cell.angle_alpha   90.00
_cell.angle_beta   90.00
_cell.angle_gamma   90.00
#
_symmetry.space_group_name_H-M   'P 1'
#
loop_
_entity.id
_entity.type
_entity.pdbx_description
1 polymer ?
#
loop_
_entity_poly.entity_id
_entity_poly.type
_entity_poly.pdbx_seq_one_letter_code
_entity_poly.pdbx_strand_id
1 'polypeptide(L)'
;MSSFITKARFSLFLCCLFLLAWHGLCADVVGTAVSAQRVATIDEFCEQHFESLPPGKGEEVLLEKVTAAFKDKFAAPAKTPLLREDDALMMAQQLMRRRAAEKYPIPEPAEQQRLAEEEFPLYQRGDRVRIIHKKNPFATTVSEGILYEAKNGIIKLANVSIRVRDMLGISGNEAEALKFDEKATQLRRELFIENMLAELSHSQTEWMLANQTAIENEAMQICAERNEAAGHTFVDGRWTSGYEFLERATLLAYNRLNSLQKVAMERALRLAEHSLEAQMQTVELSSKMAPPGSWISPAEELSRRAKAESDRLRAIAATKEAELKRQAEEKARLEAARLEKERLKRERLEAERLEAERARQALQASQVVETPPRSKTPLYAGIAVIVLLIVAGAVYFMRRGSKDEVDFSKFFEGKGRLQKEFWARVDANPDTFKYVAYLFPSMSDANNALSKLTYIDTSKDGNLSSKRQIYFGAYPHQEGAVCFVGGEKLNYALWREASAILPELPGATYFKVSTEPAVRLELPDMTAISEQGELQIKSLGVEDVISELGEFSRCYRYSTESKSTALAFLEKTAVGEEGVIIHVETPEGIFGKDLNGIFEM
;
A
#
# COMPACT_ATOMS: atom_id res chain seq x y z
N MET A 1 13.99 -23.70 -33.25
CA MET A 1 13.01 -23.43 -32.18
C MET A 1 13.43 -23.92 -30.78
N SER A 2 14.50 -24.72 -30.59
CA SER A 2 14.92 -25.21 -29.26
C SER A 2 15.93 -24.35 -28.49
N SER A 3 16.51 -23.31 -29.11
CA SER A 3 17.54 -22.44 -28.50
C SER A 3 16.96 -21.23 -27.73
N PHE A 4 15.69 -20.87 -27.98
CA PHE A 4 15.00 -19.79 -27.27
C PHE A 4 14.42 -20.22 -25.91
N ILE A 5 14.04 -21.49 -25.78
CA ILE A 5 13.39 -22.04 -24.58
C ILE A 5 14.39 -22.25 -23.43
N THR A 6 15.67 -22.50 -23.74
CA THR A 6 16.73 -22.68 -22.75
C THR A 6 17.23 -21.37 -22.16
N LYS A 7 17.26 -20.27 -22.93
CA LYS A 7 17.65 -18.94 -22.42
C LYS A 7 16.59 -18.32 -21.50
N ALA A 8 15.30 -18.55 -21.78
CA ALA A 8 14.20 -18.06 -20.95
C ALA A 8 14.17 -18.76 -19.58
N ARG A 9 14.47 -20.07 -19.52
CA ARG A 9 14.51 -20.84 -18.27
C ARG A 9 15.70 -20.49 -17.37
N PHE A 10 16.86 -20.15 -17.94
CA PHE A 10 18.02 -19.68 -17.17
C PHE A 10 17.81 -18.27 -16.59
N SER A 11 17.13 -17.38 -17.33
CA SER A 11 16.80 -16.03 -16.86
C SER A 11 15.73 -16.03 -15.76
N LEU A 12 14.77 -16.95 -15.83
CA LEU A 12 13.74 -17.13 -14.79
C LEU A 12 14.33 -17.70 -13.51
N PHE A 13 15.25 -18.66 -13.59
CA PHE A 13 15.93 -19.20 -12.41
C PHE A 13 16.86 -18.18 -11.74
N LEU A 14 17.55 -17.33 -12.52
CA LEU A 14 18.38 -16.23 -11.96
C LEU A 14 17.52 -15.12 -11.32
N CYS A 15 16.36 -14.79 -11.91
CA CYS A 15 15.42 -13.81 -11.33
C CYS A 15 14.74 -14.35 -10.06
N CYS A 16 14.38 -15.63 -10.01
CA CYS A 16 13.82 -16.24 -8.80
C CYS A 16 14.85 -16.34 -7.66
N LEU A 17 16.14 -16.53 -7.95
CA LEU A 17 17.20 -16.49 -6.94
C LEU A 17 17.48 -15.07 -6.42
N PHE A 18 17.36 -14.04 -7.26
CA PHE A 18 17.44 -12.65 -6.81
C PHE A 18 16.18 -12.19 -6.07
N LEU A 19 15.00 -12.67 -6.44
CA LEU A 19 13.74 -12.35 -5.75
C LEU A 19 13.62 -13.10 -4.41
N LEU A 20 14.10 -14.34 -4.30
CA LEU A 20 14.14 -15.07 -3.02
C LEU A 20 15.26 -14.58 -2.08
N ALA A 21 16.32 -13.96 -2.61
CA ALA A 21 17.29 -13.23 -1.79
C ALA A 21 16.77 -11.86 -1.30
N TRP A 22 15.72 -11.32 -1.94
CA TRP A 22 15.08 -10.06 -1.53
C TRP A 22 13.88 -10.28 -0.60
N HIS A 23 13.24 -11.45 -0.63
CA HIS A 23 12.04 -11.76 0.17
C HIS A 23 12.32 -12.61 1.42
N GLY A 24 13.58 -12.92 1.71
CA GLY A 24 14.00 -13.36 3.05
C GLY A 24 14.45 -12.13 3.85
N LEU A 25 13.68 -11.76 4.89
CA LEU A 25 13.85 -10.58 5.77
C LEU A 25 13.22 -9.26 5.28
N CYS A 26 11.89 -9.22 5.18
CA CYS A 26 11.16 -7.99 5.49
C CYS A 26 10.02 -8.33 6.47
N ALA A 27 10.42 -8.71 7.68
CA ALA A 27 9.62 -8.52 8.87
C ALA A 27 10.25 -7.34 9.63
N ASP A 28 9.46 -6.28 9.84
CA ASP A 28 9.65 -5.17 10.78
C ASP A 28 11.09 -4.74 11.11
N VAL A 29 11.63 -3.78 10.35
CA VAL A 29 12.85 -3.11 10.77
C VAL A 29 12.48 -1.78 11.41
N VAL A 30 12.40 -1.79 12.75
CA VAL A 30 12.36 -0.60 13.62
C VAL A 30 13.72 0.15 13.60
N GLY A 31 14.61 -0.17 12.65
CA GLY A 31 15.92 0.44 12.45
C GLY A 31 15.99 1.22 11.14
N THR A 32 16.68 2.36 11.13
CA THR A 32 16.81 3.18 9.93
C THR A 32 17.95 2.68 9.03
N ALA A 33 18.22 3.39 7.93
CA ALA A 33 19.34 3.15 7.04
C ALA A 33 20.71 3.08 7.77
N VAL A 34 20.87 3.78 8.91
CA VAL A 34 22.14 3.78 9.65
C VAL A 34 22.39 2.45 10.33
N SER A 35 21.41 1.86 11.01
CA SER A 35 21.59 0.54 11.63
C SER A 35 21.87 -0.53 10.57
N ALA A 36 21.14 -0.51 9.46
CA ALA A 36 21.36 -1.42 8.34
C ALA A 36 22.78 -1.30 7.77
N GLN A 37 23.29 -0.08 7.62
CA GLN A 37 24.66 0.16 7.14
C GLN A 37 25.71 -0.38 8.11
N ARG A 38 25.53 -0.19 9.43
CA ARG A 38 26.46 -0.72 10.45
C ARG A 38 26.51 -2.25 10.42
N VAL A 39 25.37 -2.91 10.33
CA VAL A 39 25.27 -4.37 10.21
C VAL A 39 25.92 -4.85 8.91
N ALA A 40 25.60 -4.22 7.78
CA ALA A 40 26.18 -4.57 6.49
C ALA A 40 27.71 -4.45 6.46
N THR A 41 28.27 -3.47 7.17
CA THR A 41 29.73 -3.29 7.28
C THR A 41 30.39 -4.46 8.03
N ILE A 42 29.74 -4.98 9.08
CA ILE A 42 30.23 -6.15 9.82
C ILE A 42 30.05 -7.41 8.97
N ASP A 43 28.91 -7.56 8.30
CA ASP A 43 28.62 -8.69 7.42
C ASP A 43 29.66 -8.82 6.29
N GLU A 44 29.98 -7.72 5.62
CA GLU A 44 30.99 -7.70 4.54
C GLU A 44 32.38 -8.09 5.09
N PHE A 45 32.73 -7.59 6.27
CA PHE A 45 33.99 -7.97 6.92
C PHE A 45 34.02 -9.46 7.30
N CYS A 46 32.90 -9.98 7.80
CA CYS A 46 32.75 -11.41 8.11
C CYS A 46 32.91 -12.28 6.87
N GLU A 47 32.29 -11.90 5.75
CA GLU A 47 32.41 -12.60 4.46
C GLU A 47 33.85 -12.70 3.97
N GLN A 48 34.61 -11.61 4.03
CA GLN A 48 36.01 -11.57 3.61
C GLN A 48 36.92 -12.48 4.46
N HIS A 49 36.57 -12.69 5.73
CA HIS A 49 37.40 -13.45 6.66
C HIS A 49 36.90 -14.88 6.95
N PHE A 50 35.70 -15.24 6.49
CA PHE A 50 35.06 -16.52 6.79
C PHE A 50 35.81 -17.73 6.23
N GLU A 51 36.31 -17.66 4.99
CA GLU A 51 37.06 -18.78 4.37
C GLU A 51 38.39 -19.08 5.07
N SER A 52 38.93 -18.11 5.82
CA SER A 52 40.20 -18.24 6.56
C SER A 52 40.05 -18.84 7.96
N LEU A 53 38.84 -19.28 8.34
CA LEU A 53 38.55 -19.71 9.71
C LEU A 53 39.01 -21.15 10.01
N PRO A 54 39.58 -21.40 11.19
CA PRO A 54 39.95 -22.75 11.60
C PRO A 54 38.72 -23.60 11.95
N PRO A 55 38.74 -24.92 11.66
CA PRO A 55 37.63 -25.81 11.99
C PRO A 55 37.44 -25.88 13.51
N GLY A 56 36.18 -25.76 13.96
CA GLY A 56 35.78 -25.93 15.37
C GLY A 56 35.92 -24.71 16.28
N LYS A 57 36.67 -23.66 15.89
CA LYS A 57 36.80 -22.38 16.64
C LYS A 57 36.53 -21.15 15.77
N GLY A 58 35.79 -21.32 14.67
CA GLY A 58 35.57 -20.26 13.69
C GLY A 58 34.86 -19.03 14.26
N GLU A 59 33.89 -19.22 15.16
CA GLU A 59 33.08 -18.14 15.73
C GLU A 59 33.89 -17.20 16.64
N GLU A 60 34.57 -17.74 17.65
CA GLU A 60 35.39 -16.96 18.60
C GLU A 60 36.49 -16.18 17.87
N VAL A 61 37.16 -16.81 16.91
CA VAL A 61 38.23 -16.19 16.12
C VAL A 61 37.68 -15.09 15.20
N LEU A 62 36.48 -15.28 14.64
CA LEU A 62 35.83 -14.25 13.84
C LEU A 62 35.42 -13.06 14.71
N LEU A 63 34.89 -13.31 15.90
CA LEU A 63 34.53 -12.28 16.87
C LEU A 63 35.75 -11.47 17.33
N GLU A 64 36.89 -12.12 17.59
CA GLU A 64 38.14 -11.42 17.92
C GLU A 64 38.60 -10.51 16.78
N LYS A 65 38.53 -10.98 15.53
CA LYS A 65 38.87 -10.18 14.34
C LYS A 65 37.94 -8.99 14.16
N VAL A 66 36.62 -9.19 14.28
CA VAL A 66 35.61 -8.12 14.20
C VAL A 66 35.82 -7.11 15.32
N THR A 67 36.03 -7.59 16.55
CA THR A 67 36.27 -6.72 17.71
C THR A 67 37.53 -5.88 17.51
N ALA A 68 38.63 -6.48 17.04
CA ALA A 68 39.86 -5.75 16.76
C ALA A 68 39.68 -4.68 15.67
N ALA A 69 38.90 -4.96 14.62
CA ALA A 69 38.68 -4.03 13.51
C ALA A 69 37.70 -2.89 13.83
N PHE A 70 36.70 -3.14 14.69
CA PHE A 70 35.57 -2.22 14.88
C PHE A 70 35.43 -1.66 16.30
N LYS A 71 36.32 -2.02 17.25
CA LYS A 71 36.30 -1.50 18.62
C LYS A 71 36.20 0.03 18.68
N ASP A 72 37.00 0.74 17.89
CA ASP A 72 37.04 2.20 17.93
C ASP A 72 35.85 2.87 17.22
N LYS A 73 35.08 2.12 16.42
CA LYS A 73 33.95 2.65 15.64
C LYS A 73 32.59 2.34 16.27
N PHE A 74 32.40 1.12 16.76
CA PHE A 74 31.08 0.63 17.19
C PHE A 74 31.05 0.09 18.63
N ALA A 75 32.20 -0.13 19.28
CA ALA A 75 32.21 -0.64 20.67
C ALA A 75 32.03 0.45 21.74
N ALA A 76 31.94 1.73 21.34
CA ALA A 76 31.62 2.81 22.28
C ALA A 76 30.21 2.60 22.86
N PRO A 77 30.03 2.77 24.19
CA PRO A 77 28.70 2.67 24.80
C PRO A 77 27.81 3.81 24.30
N ALA A 78 26.49 3.56 24.26
CA ALA A 78 25.53 4.57 23.86
C ALA A 78 25.56 5.79 24.79
N LYS A 79 25.39 6.98 24.21
CA LYS A 79 25.44 8.28 24.90
C LYS A 79 24.23 8.51 25.79
N THR A 80 23.07 7.98 25.41
CA THR A 80 21.80 8.15 26.12
C THR A 80 21.11 6.79 26.29
N PRO A 81 20.22 6.66 27.30
CA PRO A 81 19.42 5.45 27.45
C PRO A 81 18.59 5.19 26.19
N LEU A 82 18.30 3.90 25.98
CA LEU A 82 17.48 3.44 24.88
C LEU A 82 16.04 3.96 25.05
N LEU A 83 15.52 4.63 24.03
CA LEU A 83 14.09 4.95 23.93
C LEU A 83 13.33 3.68 23.54
N ARG A 84 12.33 3.35 24.35
CA ARG A 84 11.48 2.16 24.15
C ARG A 84 10.20 2.53 23.39
N GLU A 85 9.43 1.50 23.07
CA GLU A 85 8.10 1.65 22.46
C GLU A 85 7.16 2.49 23.32
N ASP A 86 7.23 2.35 24.65
CA ASP A 86 6.45 3.19 25.58
C ASP A 86 6.78 4.70 25.43
N ASP A 87 8.05 5.02 25.24
CA ASP A 87 8.50 6.41 25.04
C ASP A 87 8.00 6.95 23.69
N ALA A 88 7.97 6.11 22.66
CA ALA A 88 7.42 6.45 21.35
C ALA A 88 5.91 6.67 21.40
N LEU A 89 5.18 5.85 22.16
CA LEU A 89 3.73 6.01 22.35
C LEU A 89 3.40 7.30 23.11
N MET A 90 4.18 7.63 24.15
CA MET A 90 4.07 8.91 24.84
C MET A 90 4.35 10.10 23.91
N MET A 91 5.36 9.99 23.06
CA MET A 91 5.67 11.01 22.04
C MET A 91 4.54 11.14 21.02
N ALA A 92 3.98 10.03 20.54
CA ALA A 92 2.86 10.00 19.61
C ALA A 92 1.64 10.72 20.21
N GLN A 93 1.31 10.45 21.47
CA GLN A 93 0.21 11.13 22.17
C GLN A 93 0.42 12.65 22.26
N GLN A 94 1.64 13.10 22.54
CA GLN A 94 1.97 14.53 22.58
C GLN A 94 1.86 15.17 21.19
N LEU A 95 2.37 14.50 20.15
CA LEU A 95 2.29 14.97 18.76
C LEU A 95 0.84 15.03 18.27
N MET A 96 0.03 14.00 18.57
CA MET A 96 -1.40 13.96 18.26
C MET A 96 -2.14 15.13 18.88
N ARG A 97 -2.01 15.34 20.19
CA ARG A 97 -2.69 16.45 20.89
C ARG A 97 -2.27 17.81 20.34
N ARG A 98 -0.97 18.01 20.12
CA ARG A 98 -0.45 19.27 19.58
C ARG A 98 -1.01 19.56 18.18
N ARG A 99 -0.95 18.60 17.26
CA ARG A 99 -1.43 18.78 15.89
C ARG A 99 -2.96 18.91 15.82
N ALA A 100 -3.69 18.18 16.69
CA ALA A 100 -5.13 18.33 16.80
C ALA A 100 -5.51 19.75 17.25
N ALA A 101 -4.80 20.29 18.24
CA ALA A 101 -5.00 21.65 18.73
C ALA A 101 -4.61 22.71 17.69
N GLU A 102 -3.56 22.48 16.89
CA GLU A 102 -3.17 23.36 15.79
C GLU A 102 -4.21 23.37 14.66
N LYS A 103 -4.83 22.22 14.38
CA LYS A 103 -5.82 22.08 13.30
C LYS A 103 -7.22 22.57 13.68
N TYR A 104 -7.63 22.29 14.92
CA TYR A 104 -8.93 22.69 15.48
C TYR A 104 -8.69 23.50 16.75
N PRO A 105 -8.23 24.76 16.63
CA PRO A 105 -7.94 25.58 17.79
C PRO A 105 -9.22 25.88 18.57
N ILE A 106 -9.16 25.70 19.89
CA ILE A 106 -10.24 26.11 20.79
C ILE A 106 -10.06 27.60 21.08
N PRO A 107 -11.04 28.47 20.74
CA PRO A 107 -10.91 29.91 20.99
C PRO A 107 -10.77 30.22 22.48
N GLU A 108 -10.09 31.31 22.81
CA GLU A 108 -10.01 31.79 24.20
C GLU A 108 -11.38 32.21 24.72
N PRO A 109 -11.66 32.15 26.04
CA PRO A 109 -12.98 32.46 26.60
C PRO A 109 -13.56 33.82 26.18
N ALA A 110 -12.70 34.83 26.01
CA ALA A 110 -13.13 36.15 25.53
C ALA A 110 -13.61 36.13 24.07
N GLU A 111 -12.97 35.33 23.22
CA GLU A 111 -13.38 35.16 21.82
C GLU A 111 -14.65 34.32 21.70
N GLN A 112 -14.80 33.29 22.54
CA GLN A 112 -16.03 32.50 22.64
C GLN A 112 -17.24 33.41 22.97
N GLN A 113 -17.08 34.31 23.95
CA GLN A 113 -18.10 35.28 24.31
C GLN A 113 -18.42 36.24 23.16
N ARG A 114 -17.39 36.75 22.48
CA ARG A 114 -17.58 37.63 21.32
C ARG A 114 -18.39 36.94 20.21
N LEU A 115 -18.05 35.71 19.86
CA LEU A 115 -18.77 34.93 18.86
C LEU A 115 -20.23 34.67 19.26
N ALA A 116 -20.47 34.37 20.54
CA ALA A 116 -21.83 34.20 21.05
C ALA A 116 -22.64 35.51 21.05
N GLU A 117 -21.99 36.65 21.32
CA GLU A 117 -22.60 37.98 21.24
C GLU A 117 -22.95 38.39 19.80
N GLU A 118 -22.11 38.03 18.83
CA GLU A 118 -22.34 38.25 17.40
C GLU A 118 -23.51 37.41 16.88
N GLU A 119 -23.59 36.13 17.26
CA GLU A 119 -24.66 35.21 16.83
C GLU A 119 -26.00 35.54 17.52
N PHE A 120 -25.97 35.86 18.82
CA PHE A 120 -27.15 36.19 19.61
C PHE A 120 -27.05 37.61 20.18
N PRO A 121 -27.27 38.65 19.36
CA PRO A 121 -27.16 40.04 19.80
C PRO A 121 -28.30 40.42 20.75
N LEU A 122 -28.02 41.31 21.69
CA LEU A 122 -28.98 41.85 22.65
C LEU A 122 -29.15 43.36 22.42
N TYR A 123 -30.39 43.84 22.31
CA TYR A 123 -30.65 45.27 22.18
C TYR A 123 -30.40 45.98 23.51
N GLN A 124 -29.71 47.12 23.44
CA GLN A 124 -29.41 47.97 24.58
C GLN A 124 -30.33 49.18 24.64
N ARG A 125 -30.44 49.76 25.84
CA ARG A 125 -31.18 51.01 26.04
C ARG A 125 -30.54 52.11 25.19
N GLY A 126 -31.35 52.77 24.36
CA GLY A 126 -30.91 53.79 23.42
C GLY A 126 -30.86 53.33 21.96
N ASP A 127 -30.96 52.02 21.71
CA ASP A 127 -30.98 51.48 20.36
C ASP A 127 -32.26 51.86 19.60
N ARG A 128 -32.13 52.17 18.31
CA ARG A 128 -33.29 52.32 17.42
C ARG A 128 -33.73 50.94 16.96
N VAL A 129 -34.94 50.56 17.34
CA VAL A 129 -35.48 49.23 17.04
C VAL A 129 -36.77 49.34 16.23
N ARG A 130 -36.97 48.36 15.34
CA ARG A 130 -38.16 48.19 14.51
C ARG A 130 -38.82 46.88 14.89
N ILE A 131 -39.97 46.96 15.55
CA ILE A 131 -40.65 45.81 16.16
C ILE A 131 -41.93 45.51 15.38
N ILE A 132 -42.02 44.29 14.86
CA ILE A 132 -43.26 43.76 14.27
C ILE A 132 -44.02 43.02 15.37
N HIS A 133 -45.29 43.37 15.61
CA HIS A 133 -46.10 42.72 16.65
C HIS A 133 -47.59 42.69 16.28
N LYS A 134 -48.35 41.83 16.96
CA LYS A 134 -49.79 41.71 16.77
C LYS A 134 -50.51 42.80 17.58
N LYS A 135 -51.14 43.76 16.88
CA LYS A 135 -52.00 44.76 17.52
C LYS A 135 -53.31 44.14 18.02
N ASN A 136 -53.79 43.13 17.31
CA ASN A 136 -54.89 42.25 17.68
C ASN A 136 -54.62 40.85 17.07
N PRO A 137 -55.40 39.80 17.40
CA PRO A 137 -55.13 38.44 16.92
C PRO A 137 -55.06 38.28 15.39
N PHE A 138 -55.57 39.25 14.62
CA PHE A 138 -55.75 39.18 13.18
C PHE A 138 -54.90 40.19 12.38
N ALA A 139 -54.27 41.18 13.04
CA ALA A 139 -53.54 42.25 12.39
C ALA A 139 -52.15 42.46 13.02
N THR A 140 -51.13 42.39 12.18
CA THR A 140 -49.76 42.75 12.50
C THR A 140 -49.54 44.24 12.26
N THR A 141 -48.71 44.86 13.10
CA THR A 141 -48.31 46.26 12.99
C THR A 141 -46.82 46.39 13.23
N VAL A 142 -46.23 47.50 12.80
CA VAL A 142 -44.81 47.80 12.97
C VAL A 142 -44.69 49.03 13.86
N SER A 143 -43.85 48.95 14.88
CA SER A 143 -43.55 50.05 15.79
C SER A 143 -42.05 50.33 15.76
N GLU A 144 -41.69 51.58 15.47
CA GLU A 144 -40.32 52.03 15.37
C GLU A 144 -40.06 53.08 16.43
N GLY A 145 -38.92 52.99 17.12
CA GLY A 145 -38.58 53.93 18.17
C GLY A 145 -37.26 53.61 18.87
N ILE A 146 -36.93 54.44 19.85
CA ILE A 146 -35.76 54.24 20.70
C ILE A 146 -36.17 53.31 21.86
N LEU A 147 -35.41 52.25 22.06
CA LEU A 147 -35.60 51.32 23.16
C LEU A 147 -35.30 52.01 24.50
N TYR A 148 -36.32 52.15 25.35
CA TYR A 148 -36.16 52.74 26.67
C TYR A 148 -35.91 51.68 27.74
N GLU A 149 -36.66 50.57 27.68
CA GLU A 149 -36.58 49.47 28.63
C GLU A 149 -37.16 48.19 28.01
N ALA A 150 -36.52 47.05 28.22
CA ALA A 150 -37.06 45.72 27.95
C ALA A 150 -36.89 44.87 29.21
N LYS A 151 -37.97 44.70 30.00
CA LYS A 151 -37.95 43.90 31.23
C LYS A 151 -39.25 43.13 31.40
N ASN A 152 -39.15 41.92 31.95
CA ASN A 152 -40.30 41.05 32.27
C ASN A 152 -41.24 40.82 31.08
N GLY A 153 -40.69 40.71 29.86
CA GLY A 153 -41.47 40.47 28.65
C GLY A 153 -42.25 41.70 28.13
N ILE A 154 -41.94 42.90 28.62
CA ILE A 154 -42.50 44.17 28.13
C ILE A 154 -41.37 45.04 27.56
N ILE A 155 -41.55 45.47 26.32
CA ILE A 155 -40.67 46.37 25.57
C ILE A 155 -41.30 47.75 25.52
N LYS A 156 -40.57 48.78 25.97
CA LYS A 156 -41.01 50.18 25.96
C LYS A 156 -40.25 50.97 24.90
N LEU A 157 -41.00 51.48 23.92
CA LEU A 157 -40.55 52.42 22.90
C LEU A 157 -41.14 53.80 23.20
N ALA A 158 -40.45 54.62 24.00
CA ALA A 158 -40.92 55.93 24.47
C ALA A 158 -42.38 55.95 25.02
N ASN A 159 -43.38 56.15 24.15
CA ASN A 159 -44.80 56.20 24.48
C ASN A 159 -45.58 54.91 24.19
N VAL A 160 -44.93 53.87 23.64
CA VAL A 160 -45.57 52.60 23.23
C VAL A 160 -45.01 51.45 24.06
N SER A 161 -45.89 50.64 24.64
CA SER A 161 -45.52 49.40 25.34
C SER A 161 -45.99 48.18 24.55
N ILE A 162 -45.08 47.25 24.26
CA ILE A 162 -45.32 46.05 23.45
C ILE A 162 -44.92 44.85 24.30
N ARG A 163 -45.69 43.77 24.31
CA ARG A 163 -45.27 42.54 24.99
C ARG A 163 -44.48 41.67 24.02
N VAL A 164 -43.41 41.04 24.50
CA VAL A 164 -42.61 40.08 23.71
C VAL A 164 -43.51 38.96 23.16
N ARG A 165 -44.52 38.54 23.93
CA ARG A 165 -45.53 37.55 23.49
C ARG A 165 -46.31 37.98 22.24
N ASP A 166 -46.53 39.28 22.05
CA ASP A 166 -47.24 39.81 20.89
C ASP A 166 -46.36 39.81 19.62
N MET A 167 -45.05 39.58 19.76
CA MET A 167 -44.12 39.34 18.66
C MET A 167 -44.09 37.86 18.22
N LEU A 168 -44.49 36.93 19.11
CA LEU A 168 -44.47 35.49 18.85
C LEU A 168 -45.62 35.04 17.92
N GLY A 169 -45.36 34.02 17.11
CA GLY A 169 -46.33 33.51 16.13
C GLY A 169 -46.51 34.41 14.90
N ILE A 170 -45.51 35.24 14.60
CA ILE A 170 -45.28 35.89 13.30
C ILE A 170 -44.06 35.22 12.70
N SER A 171 -44.17 34.70 11.47
CA SER A 171 -43.08 33.97 10.81
C SER A 171 -41.79 34.81 10.76
N GLY A 172 -40.67 34.23 11.21
CA GLY A 172 -39.35 34.89 11.22
C GLY A 172 -39.11 35.91 12.34
N ASN A 173 -40.10 36.20 13.19
CA ASN A 173 -40.00 37.24 14.22
C ASN A 173 -39.50 36.73 15.59
N GLU A 174 -39.36 35.42 15.74
CA GLU A 174 -38.89 34.78 16.97
C GLU A 174 -37.43 35.13 17.29
N ALA A 175 -36.58 35.20 16.25
CA ALA A 175 -35.19 35.64 16.38
C ALA A 175 -35.08 37.10 16.82
N GLU A 176 -35.95 37.98 16.31
CA GLU A 176 -36.01 39.39 16.75
C GLU A 176 -36.58 39.53 18.17
N ALA A 177 -37.56 38.71 18.55
CA ALA A 177 -38.12 38.70 19.89
C ALA A 177 -37.08 38.30 20.94
N LEU A 178 -36.18 37.36 20.59
CA LEU A 178 -35.11 36.89 21.48
C LEU A 178 -34.18 38.03 21.90
N LYS A 179 -33.84 38.96 20.99
CA LYS A 179 -32.92 40.09 21.24
C LYS A 179 -33.37 41.05 22.36
N PHE A 180 -34.62 40.97 22.80
CA PHE A 180 -35.18 41.76 23.91
C PHE A 180 -35.25 40.99 25.24
N ASP A 181 -35.04 39.67 25.23
CA ASP A 181 -35.06 38.83 26.42
C ASP A 181 -33.63 38.49 26.84
N GLU A 182 -33.13 39.22 27.83
CA GLU A 182 -31.78 39.07 28.36
C GLU A 182 -31.51 37.64 28.87
N LYS A 183 -32.46 37.06 29.61
CA LYS A 183 -32.27 35.73 30.21
C LYS A 183 -32.26 34.63 29.16
N ALA A 184 -33.22 34.69 28.22
CA ALA A 184 -33.28 33.71 27.14
C ALA A 184 -32.08 33.83 26.20
N THR A 185 -31.60 35.05 25.93
CA THR A 185 -30.41 35.28 25.10
C THR A 185 -29.14 34.77 25.78
N GLN A 186 -28.95 35.06 27.07
CA GLN A 186 -27.79 34.54 27.83
C GLN A 186 -27.75 33.01 27.83
N LEU A 187 -28.88 32.35 28.09
CA LEU A 187 -28.97 30.89 28.00
C LEU A 187 -28.59 30.37 26.60
N ARG A 188 -29.05 31.05 25.54
CA ARG A 188 -28.71 30.67 24.15
C ARG A 188 -27.23 30.86 23.85
N ARG A 189 -26.60 31.91 24.37
CA ARG A 189 -25.15 32.13 24.25
C ARG A 189 -24.35 31.05 24.98
N GLU A 190 -24.74 30.69 26.20
CA GLU A 190 -24.11 29.61 26.95
C GLU A 190 -24.21 28.29 26.19
N LEU A 191 -25.41 27.91 25.75
CA LEU A 191 -25.63 26.70 24.94
C LEU A 191 -24.85 26.73 23.62
N PHE A 192 -24.73 27.89 22.98
CA PHE A 192 -23.94 28.04 21.77
C PHE A 192 -22.45 27.78 22.02
N ILE A 193 -21.90 28.36 23.09
CA ILE A 193 -20.50 28.13 23.48
C ILE A 193 -20.29 26.65 23.81
N GLU A 194 -21.18 26.04 24.60
CA GLU A 194 -21.13 24.62 24.93
C GLU A 194 -21.15 23.73 23.68
N ASN A 195 -22.07 23.98 22.75
CA ASN A 195 -22.17 23.22 21.50
C ASN A 195 -20.93 23.42 20.62
N MET A 196 -20.45 24.65 20.46
CA MET A 196 -19.24 24.95 19.69
C MET A 196 -18.01 24.24 20.27
N LEU A 197 -17.84 24.27 21.60
CA LEU A 197 -16.75 23.56 22.26
C LEU A 197 -16.88 22.05 22.12
N ALA A 198 -18.10 21.52 22.22
CA ALA A 198 -18.37 20.11 22.00
C ALA A 198 -18.01 19.69 20.57
N GLU A 199 -18.44 20.43 19.54
CA GLU A 199 -18.14 20.19 18.14
C GLU A 199 -16.63 20.25 17.84
N LEU A 200 -15.92 21.25 18.37
CA LEU A 200 -14.47 21.38 18.21
C LEU A 200 -13.73 20.25 18.92
N SER A 201 -14.12 19.90 20.15
CA SER A 201 -13.53 18.78 20.89
C SER A 201 -13.76 17.44 20.19
N HIS A 202 -14.96 17.24 19.64
CA HIS A 202 -15.29 16.06 18.86
C HIS A 202 -14.42 16.00 17.59
N SER A 203 -14.32 17.10 16.86
CA SER A 203 -13.46 17.21 15.67
C SER A 203 -11.98 16.91 15.98
N GLN A 204 -11.47 17.37 17.13
CA GLN A 204 -10.12 17.01 17.59
C GLN A 204 -10.00 15.51 17.84
N THR A 205 -10.98 14.88 18.51
CA THR A 205 -10.94 13.44 18.78
C THR A 205 -11.03 12.59 17.52
N GLU A 206 -11.94 12.92 16.59
CA GLU A 206 -12.06 12.24 15.31
C GLU A 206 -10.77 12.36 14.50
N TRP A 207 -10.17 13.55 14.50
CA TRP A 207 -8.90 13.76 13.82
C TRP A 207 -7.77 12.94 14.44
N MET A 208 -7.68 12.89 15.78
CA MET A 208 -6.69 12.05 16.47
C MET A 208 -6.86 10.58 16.11
N LEU A 209 -8.08 10.05 16.13
CA LEU A 209 -8.37 8.66 15.76
C LEU A 209 -8.01 8.37 14.30
N ALA A 210 -8.38 9.26 13.39
CA ALA A 210 -8.09 9.11 11.96
C ALA A 210 -6.58 9.16 11.63
N ASN A 211 -5.77 9.82 12.45
CA ASN A 211 -4.33 10.01 12.20
C ASN A 211 -3.43 9.23 13.18
N GLN A 212 -4.02 8.38 14.03
CA GLN A 212 -3.32 7.69 15.10
C GLN A 212 -2.15 6.85 14.58
N THR A 213 -2.42 5.93 13.65
CA THR A 213 -1.42 5.00 13.12
C THR A 213 -0.28 5.72 12.39
N ALA A 214 -0.59 6.77 11.63
CA ALA A 214 0.40 7.56 10.93
C ALA A 214 1.35 8.28 11.90
N ILE A 215 0.80 8.87 12.98
CA ILE A 215 1.60 9.59 13.97
C ILE A 215 2.38 8.64 14.89
N GLU A 216 1.83 7.48 15.23
CA GLU A 216 2.54 6.42 15.95
C GLU A 216 3.75 5.92 15.16
N ASN A 217 3.59 5.66 13.86
CA ASN A 217 4.69 5.28 12.97
C ASN A 217 5.77 6.37 12.88
N GLU A 218 5.36 7.64 12.75
CA GLU A 218 6.28 8.78 12.75
C GLU A 218 7.05 8.88 14.07
N ALA A 219 6.36 8.74 15.21
CA ALA A 219 6.98 8.79 16.53
C ALA A 219 7.98 7.64 16.74
N MET A 220 7.64 6.44 16.27
CA MET A 220 8.54 5.28 16.27
C MET A 220 9.79 5.53 15.42
N GLN A 221 9.66 6.13 14.24
CA GLN A 221 10.81 6.52 13.40
C GLN A 221 11.69 7.56 14.09
N ILE A 222 11.10 8.60 14.68
CA ILE A 222 11.86 9.62 15.43
C ILE A 222 12.61 8.99 16.61
N CYS A 223 12.01 8.04 17.32
CA CYS A 223 12.68 7.33 18.41
C CYS A 223 13.82 6.45 17.89
N ALA A 224 13.63 5.76 16.77
CA ALA A 224 14.67 4.97 16.12
C ALA A 224 15.87 5.83 15.70
N GLU A 225 15.63 6.97 15.05
CA GLU A 225 16.68 7.93 14.67
C GLU A 225 17.47 8.44 15.88
N ARG A 226 16.76 8.77 16.98
CA ARG A 226 17.39 9.21 18.23
C ARG A 226 18.22 8.12 18.88
N ASN A 227 17.73 6.87 18.87
CA ASN A 227 18.47 5.71 19.37
C ASN A 227 19.76 5.51 18.57
N GLU A 228 19.71 5.64 17.25
CA GLU A 228 20.90 5.51 16.40
C GLU A 228 21.91 6.63 16.56
N ALA A 229 21.43 7.87 16.71
CA ALA A 229 22.26 9.04 17.00
C ALA A 229 22.93 8.92 18.39
N ALA A 230 22.26 8.26 19.34
CA ALA A 230 22.81 7.93 20.64
C ALA A 230 23.87 6.82 20.58
N GLY A 231 23.93 6.04 19.51
CA GLY A 231 24.90 4.94 19.32
C GLY A 231 24.30 3.54 19.52
N HIS A 232 22.98 3.42 19.65
CA HIS A 232 22.32 2.12 19.56
C HIS A 232 22.24 1.66 18.09
N THR A 233 22.23 0.35 17.88
CA THR A 233 22.09 -0.26 16.56
C THR A 233 21.03 -1.35 16.65
N PHE A 234 20.07 -1.30 15.72
CA PHE A 234 18.99 -2.29 15.66
C PHE A 234 19.48 -3.54 14.92
N VAL A 235 19.49 -4.68 15.59
CA VAL A 235 19.94 -5.98 15.06
C VAL A 235 19.02 -7.07 15.58
N ASP A 236 18.47 -7.90 14.69
CA ASP A 236 17.68 -9.09 15.05
C ASP A 236 16.54 -8.79 16.03
N GLY A 237 15.72 -7.79 15.68
CA GLY A 237 14.55 -7.38 16.47
C GLY A 237 14.88 -6.64 17.77
N ARG A 238 16.15 -6.33 18.04
CA ARG A 238 16.58 -5.72 19.32
C ARG A 238 17.56 -4.57 19.11
N TRP A 239 17.39 -3.53 19.92
CA TRP A 239 18.37 -2.46 20.05
C TRP A 239 19.54 -2.91 20.94
N THR A 240 20.74 -2.85 20.38
CA THR A 240 22.00 -3.22 21.04
C THR A 240 23.00 -2.07 20.95
N SER A 241 24.02 -2.06 21.81
CA SER A 241 25.09 -1.05 21.74
C SER A 241 26.43 -1.62 22.18
N GLY A 242 27.52 -0.95 21.80
CA GLY A 242 28.87 -1.31 22.21
C GLY A 242 29.28 -2.72 21.78
N TYR A 243 29.84 -3.49 22.72
CA TYR A 243 30.32 -4.85 22.47
C TYR A 243 29.19 -5.86 22.20
N GLU A 244 28.02 -5.70 22.82
CA GLU A 244 26.86 -6.57 22.60
C GLU A 244 26.42 -6.54 21.13
N PHE A 245 26.49 -5.37 20.50
CA PHE A 245 26.22 -5.22 19.06
C PHE A 245 27.21 -6.02 18.21
N LEU A 246 28.52 -5.89 18.48
CA LEU A 246 29.56 -6.59 17.73
C LEU A 246 29.42 -8.11 17.85
N GLU A 247 29.18 -8.60 19.07
CA GLU A 247 28.97 -10.02 19.34
C GLU A 247 27.77 -10.56 18.54
N ARG A 248 26.63 -9.89 18.65
CA ARG A 248 25.39 -10.34 18.01
C ARG A 248 25.46 -10.26 16.48
N ALA A 249 26.00 -9.17 15.93
CA ALA A 249 26.18 -9.03 14.49
C ALA A 249 27.12 -10.10 13.93
N THR A 250 28.23 -10.39 14.63
CA THR A 250 29.17 -11.43 14.21
C THR A 250 28.56 -12.82 14.27
N LEU A 251 27.82 -13.13 15.34
CA LEU A 251 27.13 -14.41 15.50
C LEU A 251 26.13 -14.65 14.36
N LEU A 252 25.32 -13.64 14.02
CA LEU A 252 24.35 -13.73 12.93
C LEU A 252 25.03 -13.92 11.58
N ALA A 253 26.07 -13.14 11.29
CA ALA A 253 26.86 -13.29 10.08
C ALA A 253 27.49 -14.69 9.97
N TYR A 254 28.08 -15.19 11.06
CA TYR A 254 28.68 -16.52 11.11
C TYR A 254 27.66 -17.63 10.85
N ASN A 255 26.50 -17.59 11.51
CA ASN A 255 25.43 -18.56 11.32
C ASN A 255 24.89 -18.55 9.88
N ARG A 256 24.71 -17.36 9.30
CA ARG A 256 24.33 -17.19 7.89
C ARG A 256 25.36 -17.83 6.97
N LEU A 257 26.63 -17.48 7.11
CA LEU A 257 27.69 -17.99 6.22
C LEU A 257 27.91 -19.49 6.36
N ASN A 258 27.83 -20.02 7.57
CA ASN A 258 27.91 -21.46 7.83
C ASN A 258 26.73 -22.22 7.20
N SER A 259 25.51 -21.68 7.29
CA SER A 259 24.34 -22.28 6.63
C SER A 259 24.46 -22.26 5.10
N LEU A 260 24.95 -21.15 4.52
CA LEU A 260 25.24 -21.06 3.08
C LEU A 260 26.30 -22.07 2.64
N GLN A 261 27.38 -22.23 3.42
CA GLN A 261 28.43 -23.21 3.14
C GLN A 261 27.90 -24.65 3.19
N LYS A 262 27.07 -24.99 4.18
CA LYS A 262 26.44 -26.31 4.28
C LYS A 262 25.55 -26.60 3.07
N VAL A 263 24.70 -25.64 2.68
CA VAL A 263 23.84 -25.78 1.50
C VAL A 263 24.66 -25.90 0.22
N ALA A 264 25.75 -25.13 0.09
CA ALA A 264 26.65 -25.24 -1.06
C ALA A 264 27.34 -26.62 -1.12
N MET A 265 27.78 -27.15 0.03
CA MET A 265 28.39 -28.47 0.13
C MET A 265 27.41 -29.59 -0.23
N GLU A 266 26.17 -29.53 0.29
CA GLU A 266 25.12 -30.49 -0.06
C GLU A 266 24.77 -30.45 -1.55
N ARG A 267 24.69 -29.26 -2.14
CA ARG A 267 24.47 -29.10 -3.59
C ARG A 267 25.62 -29.69 -4.40
N ALA A 268 26.86 -29.45 -3.99
CA ALA A 268 28.03 -30.02 -4.65
C ALA A 268 28.04 -31.55 -4.59
N LEU A 269 27.67 -32.12 -3.44
CA LEU A 269 27.57 -33.56 -3.25
C LEU A 269 26.46 -34.18 -4.13
N ARG A 270 25.25 -33.59 -4.16
CA ARG A 270 24.17 -34.04 -5.06
C ARG A 270 24.54 -33.97 -6.54
N LEU A 271 25.25 -32.92 -6.94
CA LEU A 271 25.74 -32.79 -8.33
C LEU A 271 26.77 -33.89 -8.65
N ALA A 272 27.64 -34.22 -7.71
CA ALA A 272 28.59 -35.33 -7.88
C ALA A 272 27.86 -36.68 -7.98
N GLU A 273 26.86 -36.94 -7.13
CA GLU A 273 26.02 -38.15 -7.19
C GLU A 273 25.30 -38.29 -8.54
N HIS A 274 24.60 -37.25 -8.99
CA HIS A 274 23.95 -37.25 -10.30
C HIS A 274 24.94 -37.44 -11.45
N SER A 275 26.16 -36.89 -11.35
CA SER A 275 27.20 -37.10 -12.35
C SER A 275 27.66 -38.56 -12.40
N LEU A 276 27.74 -39.23 -11.26
CA LEU A 276 28.10 -40.63 -11.15
C LEU A 276 26.98 -41.54 -11.67
N GLU A 277 25.73 -41.26 -11.32
CA GLU A 277 24.55 -41.98 -11.83
C GLU A 277 24.46 -41.89 -13.36
N ALA A 278 24.67 -40.69 -13.92
CA ALA A 278 24.70 -40.50 -15.37
C ALA A 278 25.81 -41.32 -16.03
N GLN A 279 27.01 -41.37 -15.43
CA GLN A 279 28.10 -42.22 -15.92
C GLN A 279 27.70 -43.71 -15.89
N MET A 280 27.11 -44.19 -14.79
CA MET A 280 26.65 -45.59 -14.67
C MET A 280 25.59 -45.95 -15.73
N GLN A 281 24.59 -45.08 -15.93
CA GLN A 281 23.57 -45.29 -16.97
C GLN A 281 24.17 -45.35 -18.38
N THR A 282 25.16 -44.51 -18.69
CA THR A 282 25.85 -44.58 -19.99
C THR A 282 26.60 -45.88 -20.19
N VAL A 283 27.25 -46.41 -19.14
CA VAL A 283 27.93 -47.71 -19.18
C VAL A 283 26.91 -48.84 -19.39
N GLU A 284 25.79 -48.85 -18.65
CA GLU A 284 24.74 -49.85 -18.81
C GLU A 284 24.11 -49.85 -20.21
N LEU A 285 23.79 -48.68 -20.76
CA LEU A 285 23.26 -48.56 -22.12
C LEU A 285 24.27 -49.05 -23.16
N SER A 286 25.55 -48.74 -22.97
CA SER A 286 26.63 -49.25 -23.84
C SER A 286 26.75 -50.78 -23.78
N SER A 287 26.52 -51.40 -22.62
CA SER A 287 26.52 -52.87 -22.50
C SER A 287 25.30 -53.56 -23.13
N LYS A 288 24.16 -52.85 -23.26
CA LYS A 288 22.89 -53.41 -23.79
C LYS A 288 22.75 -53.25 -25.31
N MET A 289 23.50 -52.35 -25.95
CA MET A 289 23.33 -52.03 -27.38
C MET A 289 24.39 -52.61 -28.33
N ALA A 290 25.20 -53.61 -27.93
CA ALA A 290 26.17 -54.22 -28.84
C ALA A 290 25.56 -55.41 -29.64
N PRO A 291 25.47 -55.36 -30.98
CA PRO A 291 25.14 -56.52 -31.81
C PRO A 291 26.39 -57.37 -32.09
N PRO A 292 26.26 -58.69 -32.30
CA PRO A 292 27.38 -59.56 -32.62
C PRO A 292 27.80 -59.33 -34.08
N GLY A 293 28.95 -58.70 -34.30
CA GLY A 293 29.56 -58.63 -35.64
C GLY A 293 30.13 -57.26 -36.05
N SER A 294 31.09 -56.75 -35.29
CA SER A 294 32.27 -56.01 -35.76
C SER A 294 33.03 -55.57 -34.52
N TRP A 295 33.83 -56.49 -33.98
CA TRP A 295 34.73 -56.18 -32.87
C TRP A 295 35.79 -55.21 -33.40
N ILE A 296 35.61 -53.92 -33.13
CA ILE A 296 36.73 -52.98 -33.08
C ILE A 296 37.59 -53.45 -31.91
N SER A 297 38.89 -53.67 -32.14
CA SER A 297 39.75 -54.19 -31.07
C SER A 297 39.77 -53.19 -29.89
N PRO A 298 39.92 -53.65 -28.63
CA PRO A 298 40.02 -52.74 -27.49
C PRO A 298 41.08 -51.64 -27.64
N ALA A 299 42.15 -51.89 -28.41
CA ALA A 299 43.17 -50.89 -28.73
C ALA A 299 42.69 -49.82 -29.73
N GLU A 300 41.87 -50.19 -30.71
CA GLU A 300 41.25 -49.25 -31.67
C GLU A 300 40.14 -48.42 -31.02
N GLU A 301 39.38 -48.99 -30.09
CA GLU A 301 38.36 -48.26 -29.32
C GLU A 301 39.01 -47.23 -28.37
N LEU A 302 40.09 -47.61 -27.70
CA LEU A 302 40.88 -46.71 -26.84
C LEU A 302 41.54 -45.58 -27.62
N SER A 303 42.12 -45.87 -28.79
CA SER A 303 42.71 -44.83 -29.65
C SER A 303 41.66 -43.91 -30.26
N ARG A 304 40.47 -44.43 -30.61
CA ARG A 304 39.32 -43.61 -31.03
C ARG A 304 38.81 -42.71 -29.90
N ARG A 305 38.72 -43.21 -28.66
CA ARG A 305 38.35 -42.42 -27.48
C ARG A 305 39.40 -41.36 -27.15
N ALA A 306 40.69 -41.72 -27.17
CA ALA A 306 41.79 -40.77 -26.96
C ALA A 306 41.79 -39.66 -28.02
N LYS A 307 41.47 -39.99 -29.28
CA LYS A 307 41.33 -39.01 -30.35
C LYS A 307 40.11 -38.10 -30.15
N ALA A 308 38.96 -38.65 -29.79
CA ALA A 308 37.75 -37.88 -29.47
C ALA A 308 37.93 -36.99 -28.23
N GLU A 309 38.66 -37.44 -27.23
CA GLU A 309 38.98 -36.67 -26.02
C GLU A 309 39.98 -35.55 -26.31
N SER A 310 41.02 -35.82 -27.11
CA SER A 310 41.91 -34.81 -27.69
C SER A 310 41.12 -33.74 -28.46
N ASP A 311 40.18 -34.15 -29.30
CA ASP A 311 39.37 -33.23 -30.11
C ASP A 311 38.43 -32.40 -29.24
N ARG A 312 37.87 -32.97 -28.16
CA ARG A 312 37.11 -32.22 -27.14
C ARG A 312 37.97 -31.20 -26.41
N LEU A 313 39.18 -31.58 -25.98
CA LEU A 313 40.09 -30.66 -25.29
C LEU A 313 40.54 -29.52 -26.21
N ARG A 314 40.78 -29.79 -27.50
CA ARG A 314 41.05 -28.77 -28.52
C ARG A 314 39.86 -27.85 -28.75
N ALA A 315 38.64 -28.39 -28.76
CA ALA A 315 37.43 -27.58 -28.88
C ALA A 315 37.27 -26.64 -27.66
N ILE A 316 37.49 -27.14 -26.44
CA ILE A 316 37.43 -26.34 -25.21
C ILE A 316 38.53 -25.27 -25.17
N ALA A 317 39.74 -25.59 -25.62
CA ALA A 317 40.82 -24.62 -25.75
C ALA A 317 40.47 -23.54 -26.78
N ALA A 318 39.93 -23.91 -27.93
CA ALA A 318 39.49 -22.98 -28.96
C ALA A 318 38.32 -22.08 -28.50
N THR A 319 37.38 -22.60 -27.71
CA THR A 319 36.32 -21.76 -27.13
C THR A 319 36.86 -20.78 -26.10
N LYS A 320 37.78 -21.21 -25.24
CA LYS A 320 38.44 -20.32 -24.26
C LYS A 320 39.27 -19.23 -24.95
N GLU A 321 40.00 -19.55 -26.02
CA GLU A 321 40.72 -18.57 -26.82
C GLU A 321 39.77 -17.59 -27.51
N ALA A 322 38.62 -18.05 -28.02
CA ALA A 322 37.60 -17.19 -28.61
C ALA A 322 36.95 -16.26 -27.58
N GLU A 323 36.71 -16.74 -26.36
CA GLU A 323 36.20 -15.93 -25.24
C GLU A 323 37.22 -14.89 -24.78
N LEU A 324 38.49 -15.26 -24.64
CA LEU A 324 39.56 -14.32 -24.32
C LEU A 324 39.73 -13.25 -25.40
N LYS A 325 39.61 -13.61 -26.68
CA LYS A 325 39.60 -12.64 -27.79
C LYS A 325 38.40 -11.69 -27.71
N ARG A 326 37.19 -12.19 -27.42
CA ARG A 326 36.01 -11.35 -27.23
C ARG A 326 36.15 -10.41 -26.03
N GLN A 327 36.66 -10.90 -24.91
CA GLN A 327 36.91 -10.07 -23.73
C GLN A 327 37.98 -9.00 -24.00
N ALA A 328 39.02 -9.32 -24.77
CA ALA A 328 40.03 -8.35 -25.18
C ALA A 328 39.46 -7.29 -26.14
N GLU A 329 38.64 -7.69 -27.11
CA GLU A 329 37.94 -6.78 -28.03
C GLU A 329 36.94 -5.88 -27.30
N GLU A 330 36.21 -6.41 -26.31
CA GLU A 330 35.27 -5.66 -25.50
C GLU A 330 35.99 -4.65 -24.59
N LYS A 331 37.10 -5.06 -23.95
CA LYS A 331 37.97 -4.14 -23.21
C LYS A 331 38.55 -3.04 -24.10
N ALA A 332 39.02 -3.38 -25.30
CA ALA A 332 39.52 -2.40 -26.26
C ALA A 332 38.43 -1.43 -26.72
N ARG A 333 37.18 -1.90 -26.91
CA ARG A 333 36.03 -1.04 -27.22
C ARG A 333 35.68 -0.10 -26.07
N LEU A 334 35.70 -0.59 -24.84
CA LEU A 334 35.43 0.22 -23.65
C LEU A 334 36.51 1.29 -23.43
N GLU A 335 37.79 0.95 -23.64
CA GLU A 335 38.89 1.91 -23.57
C GLU A 335 38.81 2.95 -24.70
N ALA A 336 38.51 2.55 -25.93
CA ALA A 336 38.30 3.47 -27.04
C ALA A 336 37.12 4.43 -26.77
N ALA A 337 35.99 3.92 -26.27
CA ALA A 337 34.84 4.73 -25.90
C ALA A 337 35.14 5.69 -24.73
N ARG A 338 35.99 5.28 -23.78
CA ARG A 338 36.45 6.14 -22.68
C ARG A 338 37.33 7.28 -23.20
N LEU A 339 38.28 6.98 -24.08
CA LEU A 339 39.13 7.98 -24.73
C LEU A 339 38.32 8.96 -25.58
N GLU A 340 37.34 8.48 -26.34
CA GLU A 340 36.45 9.34 -27.14
C GLU A 340 35.60 10.26 -26.26
N LYS A 341 35.06 9.75 -25.14
CA LYS A 341 34.37 10.59 -24.13
C LYS A 341 35.29 11.63 -23.51
N GLU A 342 36.55 11.30 -23.26
CA GLU A 342 37.53 12.27 -22.75
C GLU A 342 37.89 13.33 -23.79
N ARG A 343 37.99 12.98 -25.08
CA ARG A 343 38.18 13.95 -26.17
C ARG A 343 36.99 14.90 -26.31
N LEU A 344 35.76 14.36 -26.31
CA LEU A 344 34.53 15.17 -26.34
C LEU A 344 34.43 16.11 -25.12
N LYS A 345 34.87 15.68 -23.93
CA LYS A 345 34.92 16.55 -22.76
C LYS A 345 35.93 17.68 -22.91
N ARG A 346 37.11 17.41 -23.50
CA ARG A 346 38.12 18.44 -23.77
C ARG A 346 37.65 19.45 -24.81
N GLU A 347 37.05 18.99 -25.91
CA GLU A 347 36.49 19.86 -26.95
C GLU A 347 35.36 20.74 -26.40
N ARG A 348 34.50 20.21 -25.52
CA ARG A 348 33.47 21.01 -24.84
C ARG A 348 34.07 22.08 -23.91
N LEU A 349 35.09 21.73 -23.13
CA LEU A 349 35.79 22.68 -22.25
C LEU A 349 36.52 23.77 -23.05
N GLU A 350 37.09 23.45 -24.21
CA GLU A 350 37.72 24.43 -25.09
C GLU A 350 36.69 25.34 -25.77
N ALA A 351 35.57 24.79 -26.23
CA ALA A 351 34.46 25.59 -26.77
C ALA A 351 33.88 26.56 -25.73
N GLU A 352 33.69 26.10 -24.49
CA GLU A 352 33.21 26.93 -23.38
C GLU A 352 34.21 28.06 -23.03
N ARG A 353 35.52 27.78 -23.08
CA ARG A 353 36.56 28.81 -22.91
C ARG A 353 36.54 29.86 -24.02
N LEU A 354 36.38 29.44 -25.27
CA LEU A 354 36.27 30.32 -26.43
C LEU A 354 35.00 31.19 -26.38
N GLU A 355 33.88 30.64 -25.92
CA GLU A 355 32.65 31.41 -25.69
C GLU A 355 32.79 32.40 -24.53
N ALA A 356 33.46 32.01 -23.44
CA ALA A 356 33.75 32.91 -22.32
C ALA A 356 34.70 34.05 -22.72
N GLU A 357 35.69 33.80 -23.58
CA GLU A 357 36.56 34.85 -24.14
C GLU A 357 35.80 35.79 -25.07
N ARG A 358 34.94 35.27 -25.95
CA ARG A 358 34.07 36.10 -26.80
C ARG A 358 33.10 36.95 -25.98
N ALA A 359 32.55 36.41 -24.90
CA ALA A 359 31.69 37.16 -23.98
C ALA A 359 32.48 38.27 -23.25
N ARG A 360 33.72 38.01 -22.83
CA ARG A 360 34.60 39.03 -22.24
C ARG A 360 35.00 40.12 -23.24
N GLN A 361 35.28 39.76 -24.49
CA GLN A 361 35.55 40.73 -25.56
C GLN A 361 34.31 41.56 -25.92
N ALA A 362 33.11 40.96 -25.91
CA ALA A 362 31.85 41.69 -26.10
C ALA A 362 31.53 42.65 -24.94
N LEU A 363 31.89 42.29 -23.71
CA LEU A 363 31.80 43.17 -22.54
C LEU A 363 32.82 44.32 -22.59
N GLN A 364 34.00 44.11 -23.15
CA GLN A 364 34.98 45.19 -23.38
C GLN A 364 34.59 46.09 -24.56
N ALA A 365 33.93 45.56 -25.59
CA ALA A 365 33.47 46.32 -26.74
C ALA A 365 32.19 47.16 -26.47
N SER A 366 31.53 47.00 -25.31
CA SER A 366 30.28 47.71 -24.97
C SER A 366 30.44 48.92 -24.05
N GLN A 367 31.68 49.37 -23.77
CA GLN A 367 31.95 50.68 -23.14
C GLN A 367 32.20 51.80 -24.17
N VAL A 368 31.29 52.04 -25.12
CA VAL A 368 31.28 53.30 -25.90
C VAL A 368 29.83 53.68 -26.25
N VAL A 369 29.34 54.71 -25.56
CA VAL A 369 28.43 55.80 -25.98
C VAL A 369 27.02 55.46 -26.52
N GLU A 370 26.04 55.92 -25.73
CA GLU A 370 24.73 56.57 -26.00
C GLU A 370 23.84 56.24 -27.24
N THR A 371 22.54 56.34 -26.98
CA THR A 371 21.31 55.96 -27.73
C THR A 371 20.88 56.98 -28.83
N PRO A 372 19.63 56.96 -29.36
CA PRO A 372 18.94 56.12 -30.38
C PRO A 372 18.57 56.98 -31.65
N PRO A 373 17.61 56.72 -32.60
CA PRO A 373 16.54 55.70 -32.68
C PRO A 373 16.21 55.02 -34.05
N ARG A 374 15.39 53.96 -33.94
CA ARG A 374 14.40 53.37 -34.91
C ARG A 374 14.87 52.92 -36.31
N SER A 375 14.80 51.60 -36.61
CA SER A 375 13.59 50.91 -37.14
C SER A 375 13.85 49.47 -37.66
N LYS A 376 12.83 48.59 -37.48
CA LYS A 376 12.46 47.33 -38.18
C LYS A 376 13.36 46.08 -38.11
N THR A 377 12.88 45.08 -37.34
CA THR A 377 12.89 43.59 -37.49
C THR A 377 13.78 42.93 -38.56
N PRO A 378 14.41 41.75 -38.31
CA PRO A 378 13.76 40.57 -37.70
C PRO A 378 14.68 39.68 -36.82
N LEU A 379 14.47 39.68 -35.50
CA LEU A 379 15.10 38.69 -34.58
C LEU A 379 14.09 37.64 -34.07
N TYR A 380 12.80 37.93 -34.14
CA TYR A 380 11.74 37.09 -33.56
C TYR A 380 11.39 35.84 -34.39
N ALA A 381 11.73 35.80 -35.69
CA ALA A 381 11.48 34.61 -36.53
C ALA A 381 12.42 33.45 -36.18
N GLY A 382 13.68 33.73 -35.84
CA GLY A 382 14.65 32.69 -35.43
C GLY A 382 14.33 32.13 -34.05
N ILE A 383 13.94 32.99 -33.10
CA ILE A 383 13.60 32.58 -31.73
C ILE A 383 12.29 31.78 -31.72
N ALA A 384 11.28 32.16 -32.52
CA ALA A 384 10.04 31.40 -32.61
C ALA A 384 10.27 29.99 -33.18
N VAL A 385 11.14 29.82 -34.19
CA VAL A 385 11.47 28.52 -34.78
C VAL A 385 12.27 27.66 -33.80
N ILE A 386 13.22 28.23 -33.06
CA ILE A 386 14.01 27.51 -32.06
C ILE A 386 13.12 27.07 -30.89
N VAL A 387 12.22 27.93 -30.43
CA VAL A 387 11.24 27.56 -29.38
C VAL A 387 10.27 26.50 -29.89
N LEU A 388 9.80 26.58 -31.15
CA LEU A 388 8.96 25.53 -31.74
C LEU A 388 9.69 24.19 -31.91
N LEU A 389 10.98 24.20 -32.26
CA LEU A 389 11.79 22.99 -32.37
C LEU A 389 12.15 22.40 -30.99
N ILE A 390 12.37 23.24 -29.98
CA ILE A 390 12.58 22.78 -28.59
C ILE A 390 11.28 22.21 -28.02
N VAL A 391 10.13 22.84 -28.28
CA VAL A 391 8.82 22.34 -27.84
C VAL A 391 8.45 21.07 -28.61
N ALA A 392 8.64 21.01 -29.93
CA ALA A 392 8.40 19.80 -30.72
C ALA A 392 9.37 18.67 -30.35
N GLY A 393 10.63 19.00 -30.07
CA GLY A 393 11.64 18.08 -29.56
C GLY A 393 11.29 17.55 -28.18
N ALA A 394 10.84 18.41 -27.26
CA ALA A 394 10.38 18.03 -25.92
C ALA A 394 9.10 17.18 -25.97
N VAL A 395 8.15 17.50 -26.85
CA VAL A 395 6.93 16.70 -27.06
C VAL A 395 7.27 15.34 -27.68
N TYR A 396 8.23 15.28 -28.62
CA TYR A 396 8.69 14.04 -29.22
C TYR A 396 9.48 13.17 -28.21
N PHE A 397 10.29 13.78 -27.34
CA PHE A 397 11.06 13.08 -26.32
C PHE A 397 10.17 12.62 -25.15
N MET A 398 9.19 13.43 -24.72
CA MET A 398 8.16 13.01 -23.76
C MET A 398 7.29 11.87 -24.30
N ARG A 399 7.07 11.78 -25.62
CA ARG A 399 6.36 10.64 -26.22
C ARG A 399 7.19 9.36 -26.33
N ARG A 400 8.51 9.42 -26.16
CA ARG A 400 9.41 8.28 -26.41
C ARG A 400 10.15 7.80 -25.16
N GLY A 401 10.07 8.55 -24.07
CA GLY A 401 10.82 8.30 -22.84
C GLY A 401 9.94 8.25 -21.61
N SER A 402 8.92 7.39 -21.60
CA SER A 402 8.51 6.74 -20.36
C SER A 402 7.88 5.37 -20.64
N LYS A 403 8.66 4.31 -20.42
CA LYS A 403 8.10 3.08 -19.85
C LYS A 403 8.01 3.36 -18.36
N ASP A 404 7.04 4.19 -17.99
CA ASP A 404 6.66 4.35 -16.60
C ASP A 404 6.11 2.99 -16.18
N GLU A 405 6.63 2.49 -15.06
CA GLU A 405 5.97 1.46 -14.28
C GLU A 405 4.53 1.93 -14.06
N VAL A 406 3.58 1.19 -14.63
CA VAL A 406 2.19 1.63 -14.71
C VAL A 406 1.63 1.69 -13.30
N ASP A 407 1.35 2.90 -12.83
CA ASP A 407 0.79 3.15 -11.50
C ASP A 407 -0.72 2.84 -11.53
N PHE A 408 -1.07 1.57 -11.28
CA PHE A 408 -2.43 1.02 -11.37
C PHE A 408 -3.42 1.62 -10.35
N SER A 409 -2.92 2.36 -9.36
CA SER A 409 -3.70 3.05 -8.32
C SER A 409 -4.57 4.19 -8.87
N LYS A 410 -4.12 4.86 -9.93
CA LYS A 410 -4.77 6.08 -10.48
C LYS A 410 -6.04 5.82 -11.29
N PHE A 411 -6.38 4.56 -11.60
CA PHE A 411 -7.63 4.26 -12.33
C PHE A 411 -8.89 4.49 -11.47
N PHE A 412 -8.77 4.49 -10.14
CA PHE A 412 -9.90 4.72 -9.23
C PHE A 412 -9.80 5.94 -8.31
N GLU A 413 -8.71 6.72 -8.35
CA GLU A 413 -8.54 7.94 -7.52
C GLU A 413 -9.15 9.23 -8.11
N GLY A 414 -9.90 9.12 -9.21
CA GLY A 414 -10.90 10.11 -9.57
C GLY A 414 -10.58 11.01 -10.79
N LYS A 415 -11.60 11.13 -11.64
CA LYS A 415 -11.80 12.11 -12.74
C LYS A 415 -11.09 11.86 -14.09
N GLY A 416 -10.70 10.62 -14.39
CA GLY A 416 -10.25 10.24 -15.75
C GLY A 416 -11.42 9.98 -16.74
N ARG A 417 -11.30 10.44 -17.99
CA ARG A 417 -12.31 10.23 -19.06
C ARG A 417 -12.59 8.75 -19.36
N LEU A 418 -11.55 7.90 -19.31
CA LEU A 418 -11.64 6.44 -19.50
C LEU A 418 -12.47 5.73 -18.42
N GLN A 419 -12.40 6.21 -17.18
CA GLN A 419 -13.15 5.66 -16.05
C GLN A 419 -14.64 6.04 -16.13
N LYS A 420 -14.94 7.28 -16.55
CA LYS A 420 -16.31 7.70 -16.85
C LYS A 420 -16.91 6.92 -18.02
N GLU A 421 -16.14 6.67 -19.07
CA GLU A 421 -16.59 5.85 -20.21
C GLU A 421 -16.78 4.36 -19.82
N PHE A 422 -15.97 3.83 -18.91
CA PHE A 422 -16.14 2.48 -18.33
C PHE A 422 -17.43 2.38 -17.50
N TRP A 423 -17.61 3.25 -16.50
CA TRP A 423 -18.79 3.23 -15.64
C TRP A 423 -20.08 3.63 -16.36
N ALA A 424 -20.00 4.53 -17.36
CA ALA A 424 -21.15 4.86 -18.21
C ALA A 424 -21.54 3.72 -19.16
N ARG A 425 -20.63 2.81 -19.50
CA ARG A 425 -20.94 1.62 -20.31
C ARG A 425 -21.54 0.49 -19.48
N VAL A 426 -21.21 0.42 -18.20
CA VAL A 426 -21.71 -0.58 -17.24
C VAL A 426 -22.96 -0.06 -16.48
N ASP A 427 -23.30 1.23 -16.63
CA ASP A 427 -24.39 1.93 -15.94
C ASP A 427 -24.35 1.73 -14.40
N ALA A 428 -23.16 1.85 -13.83
CA ALA A 428 -22.88 1.42 -12.45
C ALA A 428 -22.01 2.43 -11.70
N ASN A 429 -22.38 2.79 -10.47
CA ASN A 429 -21.60 3.64 -9.56
C ASN A 429 -20.77 2.77 -8.57
N PRO A 430 -19.42 2.76 -8.64
CA PRO A 430 -18.59 1.91 -7.78
C PRO A 430 -18.72 2.18 -6.28
N ASP A 431 -19.22 3.36 -5.88
CA ASP A 431 -19.41 3.71 -4.48
C ASP A 431 -20.66 3.06 -3.87
N THR A 432 -21.58 2.51 -4.69
CA THR A 432 -22.85 1.93 -4.22
C THR A 432 -22.87 0.40 -4.17
N PHE A 433 -21.88 -0.31 -4.70
CA PHE A 433 -21.87 -1.78 -4.72
C PHE A 433 -20.47 -2.41 -4.59
N LYS A 434 -20.45 -3.71 -4.27
CA LYS A 434 -19.21 -4.51 -4.10
C LYS A 434 -18.77 -5.15 -5.42
N TYR A 435 -17.46 -5.32 -5.61
CA TYR A 435 -16.88 -5.83 -6.85
C TYR A 435 -15.49 -6.48 -6.68
N VAL A 436 -15.12 -7.31 -7.65
CA VAL A 436 -13.82 -7.98 -7.80
C VAL A 436 -13.31 -7.72 -9.21
N ALA A 437 -12.08 -7.22 -9.34
CA ALA A 437 -11.46 -6.97 -10.64
C ALA A 437 -9.98 -7.40 -10.68
N TYR A 438 -9.60 -8.10 -11.76
CA TYR A 438 -8.24 -8.56 -12.03
C TYR A 438 -7.86 -8.27 -13.50
N LEU A 439 -6.59 -7.97 -13.74
CA LEU A 439 -6.07 -7.70 -15.07
C LEU A 439 -5.47 -8.98 -15.68
N PHE A 440 -5.83 -9.27 -16.92
CA PHE A 440 -5.32 -10.39 -17.70
C PHE A 440 -4.59 -9.90 -18.96
N PRO A 441 -3.67 -10.68 -19.55
CA PRO A 441 -2.87 -10.25 -20.71
C PRO A 441 -3.70 -10.09 -21.99
N SER A 442 -4.82 -10.79 -22.11
CA SER A 442 -5.67 -10.71 -23.28
C SER A 442 -7.16 -10.76 -22.93
N MET A 443 -7.98 -10.24 -23.84
CA MET A 443 -9.45 -10.31 -23.75
C MET A 443 -9.97 -11.76 -23.70
N SER A 444 -9.27 -12.67 -24.38
CA SER A 444 -9.60 -14.10 -24.36
C SER A 444 -9.34 -14.71 -22.98
N ASP A 445 -8.24 -14.33 -22.33
CA ASP A 445 -7.88 -14.84 -21.01
C ASP A 445 -8.81 -14.30 -19.93
N ALA A 446 -9.19 -13.02 -20.02
CA ALA A 446 -10.19 -12.42 -19.13
C ALA A 446 -11.58 -13.09 -19.27
N ASN A 447 -12.04 -13.38 -20.49
CA ASN A 447 -13.29 -14.09 -20.72
C ASN A 447 -13.23 -15.55 -20.25
N ASN A 448 -12.10 -16.23 -20.46
CA ASN A 448 -11.88 -17.58 -19.94
C ASN A 448 -11.90 -17.58 -18.41
N ALA A 449 -11.29 -16.58 -17.77
CA ALA A 449 -11.33 -16.42 -16.32
C ALA A 449 -12.76 -16.27 -15.78
N LEU A 450 -13.61 -15.48 -16.44
CA LEU A 450 -15.03 -15.37 -16.08
C LEU A 450 -15.76 -16.72 -16.20
N SER A 451 -15.47 -17.51 -17.23
CA SER A 451 -16.09 -18.83 -17.41
C SER A 451 -15.69 -19.87 -16.35
N LYS A 452 -14.70 -19.58 -15.50
CA LYS A 452 -14.32 -20.43 -14.37
C LYS A 452 -15.16 -20.21 -13.13
N LEU A 453 -15.94 -19.14 -13.09
CA LEU A 453 -16.86 -18.85 -11.99
C LEU A 453 -18.14 -19.65 -12.19
N THR A 454 -18.56 -20.37 -11.15
CA THR A 454 -19.69 -21.31 -11.16
C THR A 454 -21.02 -20.66 -11.54
N TYR A 455 -21.14 -19.35 -11.30
CA TYR A 455 -22.34 -18.56 -11.57
C TYR A 455 -22.34 -17.85 -12.93
N ILE A 456 -21.32 -18.09 -13.78
CA ILE A 456 -21.25 -17.57 -15.14
C ILE A 456 -21.30 -18.74 -16.12
N ASP A 457 -22.42 -18.84 -16.83
CA ASP A 457 -22.65 -19.82 -17.89
C ASP A 457 -22.07 -19.32 -19.22
N THR A 458 -21.35 -20.19 -19.93
CA THR A 458 -20.89 -19.90 -21.30
C THR A 458 -21.81 -20.58 -22.32
N SER A 459 -22.44 -19.80 -23.19
CA SER A 459 -23.31 -20.34 -24.24
C SER A 459 -22.50 -21.05 -25.33
N LYS A 460 -23.16 -21.84 -26.19
CA LYS A 460 -22.53 -22.52 -27.35
C LYS A 460 -21.87 -21.54 -28.33
N ASP A 461 -22.32 -20.28 -28.33
CA ASP A 461 -21.79 -19.21 -29.19
C ASP A 461 -20.65 -18.42 -28.52
N GLY A 462 -20.22 -18.81 -27.32
CA GLY A 462 -19.15 -18.14 -26.56
C GLY A 462 -19.59 -16.89 -25.80
N ASN A 463 -20.89 -16.60 -25.75
CA ASN A 463 -21.43 -15.49 -24.96
C ASN A 463 -21.56 -15.90 -23.49
N LEU A 464 -21.08 -15.04 -22.60
CA LEU A 464 -21.21 -15.22 -21.15
C LEU A 464 -22.59 -14.73 -20.69
N SER A 465 -23.25 -15.52 -19.85
CA SER A 465 -24.53 -15.19 -19.24
C SER A 465 -24.51 -15.59 -17.77
N SER A 466 -25.18 -14.83 -16.90
CA SER A 466 -25.40 -15.23 -15.52
C SER A 466 -26.89 -15.23 -15.24
N LYS A 467 -27.36 -16.24 -14.48
CA LYS A 467 -28.72 -16.25 -13.94
C LYS A 467 -28.88 -15.26 -12.78
N ARG A 468 -27.77 -14.80 -12.19
CA ARG A 468 -27.74 -13.87 -11.07
C ARG A 468 -27.78 -12.43 -11.58
N GLN A 469 -28.43 -11.54 -10.82
CA GLN A 469 -28.53 -10.11 -11.14
C GLN A 469 -27.24 -9.38 -10.72
N ILE A 470 -26.15 -9.71 -11.40
CA ILE A 470 -24.82 -9.12 -11.19
C ILE A 470 -24.27 -8.59 -12.52
N TYR A 471 -23.42 -7.58 -12.44
CA TYR A 471 -22.67 -7.05 -13.56
C TYR A 471 -21.36 -7.83 -13.69
N PHE A 472 -21.08 -8.32 -14.90
CA PHE A 472 -19.83 -9.01 -15.19
C PHE A 472 -19.39 -8.72 -16.62
N GLY A 473 -18.09 -8.83 -16.88
CA GLY A 473 -17.56 -8.68 -18.23
C GLY A 473 -16.04 -8.51 -18.24
N ALA A 474 -15.45 -8.77 -19.41
CA ALA A 474 -14.08 -8.41 -19.69
C ALA A 474 -14.04 -7.09 -20.45
N TYR A 475 -13.06 -6.24 -20.17
CA TYR A 475 -12.94 -4.92 -20.77
C TYR A 475 -11.50 -4.60 -21.13
N PRO A 476 -11.22 -4.08 -22.35
CA PRO A 476 -9.85 -3.75 -22.74
C PRO A 476 -9.28 -2.61 -21.89
N HIS A 477 -8.06 -2.78 -21.39
CA HIS A 477 -7.34 -1.78 -20.59
C HIS A 477 -5.84 -1.78 -20.89
N GLN A 478 -5.35 -0.72 -21.52
CA GLN A 478 -3.94 -0.50 -21.87
C GLN A 478 -3.28 -1.72 -22.55
N GLU A 479 -2.45 -2.48 -21.84
CA GLU A 479 -1.69 -3.64 -22.31
C GLU A 479 -2.40 -4.99 -22.09
N GLY A 480 -3.66 -4.98 -21.63
CA GLY A 480 -4.42 -6.21 -21.34
C GLY A 480 -5.94 -6.02 -21.32
N ALA A 481 -6.63 -6.88 -20.58
CA ALA A 481 -8.08 -6.82 -20.36
C ALA A 481 -8.43 -7.05 -18.89
N VAL A 482 -9.28 -6.19 -18.33
CA VAL A 482 -9.78 -6.30 -16.97
C VAL A 482 -10.97 -7.25 -16.95
N CYS A 483 -10.86 -8.33 -16.19
CA CYS A 483 -11.95 -9.20 -15.79
C CYS A 483 -12.65 -8.55 -14.59
N PHE A 484 -13.96 -8.31 -14.70
CA PHE A 484 -14.76 -7.62 -13.69
C PHE A 484 -16.01 -8.42 -13.33
N VAL A 485 -16.31 -8.50 -12.03
CA VAL A 485 -17.58 -8.97 -11.48
C VAL A 485 -17.99 -8.02 -10.34
N GLY A 486 -19.23 -7.54 -10.34
CA GLY A 486 -19.74 -6.61 -9.32
C GLY A 486 -21.25 -6.45 -9.35
N GLY A 487 -21.84 -5.85 -8.32
CA GLY A 487 -23.25 -5.46 -8.33
C GLY A 487 -23.87 -5.39 -6.94
N GLU A 488 -25.04 -4.77 -6.84
CA GLU A 488 -25.75 -4.59 -5.56
C GLU A 488 -26.15 -5.92 -4.91
N LYS A 489 -26.37 -6.95 -5.74
CA LYS A 489 -26.73 -8.31 -5.30
C LYS A 489 -25.55 -9.29 -5.31
N LEU A 490 -24.31 -8.78 -5.32
CA LEU A 490 -23.12 -9.62 -5.14
C LEU A 490 -22.98 -10.00 -3.66
N ASN A 491 -23.43 -11.22 -3.31
CA ASN A 491 -23.33 -11.75 -1.95
C ASN A 491 -21.90 -12.21 -1.61
N TYR A 492 -21.68 -12.61 -0.35
CA TYR A 492 -20.37 -13.05 0.13
C TYR A 492 -19.81 -14.24 -0.66
N ALA A 493 -20.60 -15.28 -0.91
CA ALA A 493 -20.14 -16.49 -1.61
C ALA A 493 -19.59 -16.18 -3.01
N LEU A 494 -20.34 -15.42 -3.81
CA LEU A 494 -19.96 -15.07 -5.18
C LEU A 494 -18.72 -14.16 -5.20
N TRP A 495 -18.63 -13.22 -4.26
CA TRP A 495 -17.46 -12.35 -4.09
C TRP A 495 -16.23 -13.17 -3.67
N ARG A 496 -16.38 -14.09 -2.71
CA ARG A 496 -15.30 -14.92 -2.18
C ARG A 496 -14.75 -15.85 -3.25
N GLU A 497 -15.63 -16.51 -4.00
CA GLU A 497 -15.28 -17.36 -5.13
C GLU A 497 -14.45 -16.59 -6.17
N ALA A 498 -14.91 -15.41 -6.61
CA ALA A 498 -14.16 -14.60 -7.55
C ALA A 498 -12.82 -14.13 -6.98
N SER A 499 -12.79 -13.75 -5.70
CA SER A 499 -11.56 -13.30 -5.02
C SER A 499 -10.52 -14.42 -4.86
N ALA A 500 -10.96 -15.69 -4.80
CA ALA A 500 -10.11 -16.85 -4.61
C ALA A 500 -9.66 -17.47 -5.94
N ILE A 501 -10.56 -17.57 -6.92
CA ILE A 501 -10.27 -18.24 -8.21
C ILE A 501 -9.46 -17.34 -9.14
N LEU A 502 -9.84 -16.07 -9.28
CA LEU A 502 -9.20 -15.16 -10.26
C LEU A 502 -7.68 -14.95 -10.05
N PRO A 503 -7.13 -14.79 -8.83
CA PRO A 503 -5.69 -14.61 -8.65
C PRO A 503 -4.86 -15.88 -8.96
N GLU A 504 -5.44 -17.07 -8.85
CA GLU A 504 -4.76 -18.35 -9.11
C GLU A 504 -4.61 -18.65 -10.61
N LEU A 505 -5.30 -17.89 -11.48
CA LEU A 505 -5.26 -18.09 -12.91
C LEU A 505 -3.97 -17.51 -13.53
N PRO A 506 -3.37 -18.21 -14.52
CA PRO A 506 -2.10 -17.79 -15.10
C PRO A 506 -2.24 -16.44 -15.82
N GLY A 507 -1.35 -15.50 -15.47
CA GLY A 507 -1.35 -14.15 -16.04
C GLY A 507 -2.29 -13.16 -15.33
N ALA A 508 -2.99 -13.58 -14.28
CA ALA A 508 -3.75 -12.67 -13.44
C ALA A 508 -2.81 -11.71 -12.69
N THR A 509 -3.03 -10.42 -12.86
CA THR A 509 -2.37 -9.36 -12.10
C THR A 509 -3.41 -8.70 -11.22
N TYR A 510 -3.08 -8.53 -9.93
CA TYR A 510 -3.95 -7.83 -8.99
C TYR A 510 -4.29 -6.45 -9.53
N PHE A 511 -5.58 -6.14 -9.62
CA PHE A 511 -6.06 -4.86 -10.12
C PHE A 511 -6.77 -4.09 -9.00
N LYS A 512 -7.96 -4.51 -8.57
CA LYS A 512 -8.64 -3.96 -7.39
C LYS A 512 -9.80 -4.85 -6.95
N VAL A 513 -9.92 -5.07 -5.65
CA VAL A 513 -11.05 -5.80 -5.05
C VAL A 513 -11.68 -4.91 -3.98
N SER A 514 -13.02 -4.79 -3.96
CA SER A 514 -13.73 -4.06 -2.90
C SER A 514 -13.61 -4.77 -1.56
N THR A 515 -13.96 -4.10 -0.46
CA THR A 515 -14.14 -4.81 0.83
C THR A 515 -15.19 -5.92 0.70
N GLU A 516 -15.17 -6.89 1.60
CA GLU A 516 -16.17 -7.95 1.64
C GLU A 516 -17.61 -7.38 1.75
N PRO A 517 -18.60 -7.99 1.09
CA PRO A 517 -20.01 -7.68 1.31
C PRO A 517 -20.42 -7.93 2.76
N ALA A 518 -21.20 -7.02 3.34
CA ALA A 518 -21.74 -7.21 4.68
C ALA A 518 -22.78 -8.33 4.65
N VAL A 519 -22.59 -9.34 5.49
CA VAL A 519 -23.49 -10.49 5.59
C VAL A 519 -24.69 -10.13 6.46
N ARG A 520 -25.91 -10.23 5.91
CA ARG A 520 -27.14 -10.03 6.69
C ARG A 520 -27.49 -11.29 7.48
N LEU A 521 -27.12 -11.30 8.75
CA LEU A 521 -27.49 -12.33 9.72
C LEU A 521 -28.32 -11.69 10.84
N GLU A 522 -29.61 -12.03 10.92
CA GLU A 522 -30.45 -11.62 12.04
C GLU A 522 -30.30 -12.63 13.16
N LEU A 523 -29.29 -12.39 14.01
CA LEU A 523 -29.12 -13.15 15.24
C LEU A 523 -30.17 -12.68 16.26
N PRO A 524 -30.85 -13.62 16.95
CA PRO A 524 -31.72 -13.24 18.04
C PRO A 524 -30.89 -12.63 19.18
N ASP A 525 -31.49 -11.72 19.94
CA ASP A 525 -30.79 -10.99 21.01
C ASP A 525 -30.27 -11.97 22.08
N MET A 526 -28.97 -12.23 22.02
CA MET A 526 -28.27 -13.18 22.90
C MET A 526 -28.34 -12.74 24.36
N THR A 527 -28.47 -11.43 24.62
CA THR A 527 -28.56 -10.89 25.99
C THR A 527 -29.93 -11.16 26.59
N ALA A 528 -31.01 -10.86 25.85
CA ALA A 528 -32.38 -11.16 26.25
C ALA A 528 -32.65 -12.67 26.43
N ILE A 529 -32.01 -13.52 25.61
CA ILE A 529 -32.13 -14.99 25.70
C ILE A 529 -31.36 -15.54 26.91
N SER A 530 -30.20 -14.96 27.23
CA SER A 530 -29.40 -15.38 28.38
C SER A 530 -30.03 -14.98 29.73
N GLU A 531 -30.73 -13.85 29.79
CA GLU A 531 -31.44 -13.37 30.99
C GLU A 531 -32.73 -14.15 31.29
N GLN A 532 -33.35 -14.75 30.28
CA GLN A 532 -34.53 -15.61 30.42
C GLN A 532 -34.19 -17.06 30.83
N GLY A 533 -32.89 -17.42 30.90
CA GLY A 533 -32.43 -18.72 31.39
C GLY A 533 -32.71 -19.93 30.48
N GLU A 534 -33.24 -19.73 29.27
CA GLU A 534 -33.72 -20.84 28.43
C GLU A 534 -32.69 -21.41 27.45
N LEU A 535 -31.65 -20.66 27.03
CA LEU A 535 -30.68 -21.16 26.05
C LEU A 535 -29.24 -20.73 26.41
N GLN A 536 -28.41 -21.68 26.88
CA GLN A 536 -26.97 -21.46 27.05
C GLN A 536 -26.25 -21.75 25.73
N ILE A 537 -25.85 -20.70 25.01
CA ILE A 537 -25.20 -20.82 23.70
C ILE A 537 -23.90 -20.03 23.72
N LYS A 538 -22.80 -20.69 23.40
CA LYS A 538 -21.46 -20.09 23.32
C LYS A 538 -21.11 -19.89 21.85
N SER A 539 -20.67 -18.70 21.46
CA SER A 539 -20.10 -18.48 20.12
C SER A 539 -18.68 -19.02 20.06
N LEU A 540 -18.37 -19.81 19.05
CA LEU A 540 -17.05 -20.40 18.79
C LEU A 540 -16.27 -19.66 17.70
N GLY A 541 -16.89 -18.68 17.03
CA GLY A 541 -16.27 -17.87 15.99
C GLY A 541 -16.87 -18.09 14.60
N VAL A 542 -16.16 -17.62 13.57
CA VAL A 542 -16.60 -17.63 12.17
C VAL A 542 -15.50 -18.23 11.31
N GLU A 543 -15.85 -19.16 10.43
CA GLU A 543 -14.92 -19.87 9.53
C GLU A 543 -15.45 -19.88 8.09
N ASP A 544 -14.57 -19.83 7.10
CA ASP A 544 -14.93 -20.03 5.70
C ASP A 544 -14.87 -21.54 5.37
N VAL A 545 -15.97 -22.11 4.89
CA VAL A 545 -16.09 -23.53 4.51
C VAL A 545 -16.33 -23.62 3.00
N ILE A 546 -15.67 -24.60 2.37
CA ILE A 546 -15.85 -24.92 0.95
C ILE A 546 -16.64 -26.22 0.88
N SER A 547 -17.77 -26.23 0.17
CA SER A 547 -18.55 -27.45 -0.05
C SER A 547 -17.86 -28.39 -1.04
N GLU A 548 -18.26 -29.67 -1.07
CA GLU A 548 -17.76 -30.64 -2.06
C GLU A 548 -18.06 -30.24 -3.52
N LEU A 549 -19.05 -29.36 -3.71
CA LEU A 549 -19.42 -28.78 -5.00
C LEU A 549 -18.59 -27.52 -5.35
N GLY A 550 -17.66 -27.12 -4.48
CA GLY A 550 -16.79 -25.95 -4.65
C GLY A 550 -17.43 -24.62 -4.28
N GLU A 551 -18.59 -24.64 -3.61
CA GLU A 551 -19.28 -23.41 -3.19
C GLU A 551 -18.68 -22.88 -1.89
N PHE A 552 -18.39 -21.57 -1.86
CA PHE A 552 -17.83 -20.91 -0.68
C PHE A 552 -18.95 -20.45 0.24
N SER A 553 -18.87 -20.82 1.52
CA SER A 553 -19.83 -20.41 2.54
C SER A 553 -19.16 -19.89 3.80
N ARG A 554 -19.72 -18.83 4.40
CA ARG A 554 -19.31 -18.34 5.72
C ARG A 554 -20.08 -19.08 6.80
N CYS A 555 -19.38 -19.85 7.62
CA CYS A 555 -19.91 -20.65 8.70
C CYS A 555 -19.76 -19.91 10.05
N TYR A 556 -20.88 -19.65 10.72
CA TYR A 556 -20.90 -19.15 12.10
C TYR A 556 -21.04 -20.32 13.06
N ARG A 557 -20.03 -20.53 13.92
CA ARG A 557 -19.98 -21.68 14.83
C ARG A 557 -20.44 -21.28 16.23
N TYR A 558 -21.28 -22.11 16.81
CA TYR A 558 -21.81 -22.00 18.16
C TYR A 558 -21.74 -23.36 18.86
N SER A 559 -21.82 -23.38 20.19
CA SER A 559 -21.86 -24.60 20.99
C SER A 559 -22.94 -24.51 22.07
N THR A 560 -23.63 -25.63 22.31
CA THR A 560 -24.63 -25.75 23.37
C THR A 560 -24.67 -27.17 23.95
N GLU A 561 -25.32 -27.34 25.10
CA GLU A 561 -25.29 -28.57 25.88
C GLU A 561 -26.30 -29.63 25.40
N SER A 562 -27.33 -29.24 24.62
CA SER A 562 -28.39 -30.15 24.18
C SER A 562 -28.88 -29.89 22.76
N LYS A 563 -29.29 -30.96 22.06
CA LYS A 563 -29.94 -30.90 20.73
C LYS A 563 -31.19 -30.04 20.72
N SER A 564 -32.01 -30.07 21.77
CA SER A 564 -33.25 -29.28 21.86
C SER A 564 -32.96 -27.77 21.86
N THR A 565 -31.92 -27.35 22.59
CA THR A 565 -31.42 -25.97 22.67
C THR A 565 -30.84 -25.50 21.34
N ALA A 566 -30.11 -26.39 20.64
CA ALA A 566 -29.57 -26.10 19.31
C ALA A 566 -30.68 -25.86 18.28
N LEU A 567 -31.70 -26.73 18.24
CA LEU A 567 -32.83 -26.59 17.31
C LEU A 567 -33.65 -25.32 17.60
N ALA A 568 -33.94 -25.02 18.86
CA ALA A 568 -34.67 -23.81 19.25
C ALA A 568 -33.92 -22.51 18.87
N PHE A 569 -32.59 -22.52 18.94
CA PHE A 569 -31.76 -21.41 18.46
C PHE A 569 -31.77 -21.26 16.95
N LEU A 570 -31.61 -22.37 16.23
CA LEU A 570 -31.64 -22.37 14.77
C LEU A 570 -33.02 -21.97 14.25
N GLU A 571 -34.12 -22.36 14.89
CA GLU A 571 -35.48 -21.92 14.54
C GLU A 571 -35.66 -20.40 14.65
N LYS A 572 -35.14 -19.80 15.73
CA LYS A 572 -35.23 -18.35 15.98
C LYS A 572 -34.29 -17.50 15.12
N THR A 573 -33.26 -18.10 14.53
CA THR A 573 -32.24 -17.37 13.75
C THR A 573 -32.60 -17.36 12.27
N ALA A 574 -32.70 -16.18 11.65
CA ALA A 574 -32.99 -16.06 10.23
C ALA A 574 -31.71 -15.91 9.40
N VAL A 575 -31.51 -16.82 8.43
CA VAL A 575 -30.43 -16.74 7.44
C VAL A 575 -31.00 -16.07 6.19
N GLY A 576 -30.56 -14.84 5.90
CA GLY A 576 -31.13 -14.02 4.82
C GLY A 576 -30.42 -14.12 3.48
N GLU A 577 -29.27 -14.79 3.40
CA GLU A 577 -28.39 -14.78 2.22
C GLU A 577 -27.85 -16.18 1.91
N GLU A 578 -27.73 -16.50 0.61
CA GLU A 578 -27.05 -17.71 0.14
C GLU A 578 -25.54 -17.65 0.46
N GLY A 579 -24.95 -18.78 0.86
CA GLY A 579 -23.54 -18.86 1.24
C GLY A 579 -23.26 -18.51 2.70
N VAL A 580 -24.29 -18.50 3.54
CA VAL A 580 -24.18 -18.32 4.99
C VAL A 580 -24.71 -19.56 5.66
N ILE A 581 -23.92 -20.13 6.55
CA ILE A 581 -24.25 -21.35 7.29
C ILE A 581 -24.05 -21.08 8.78
N ILE A 582 -24.91 -21.63 9.61
CA ILE A 582 -24.75 -21.62 11.07
C ILE A 582 -24.56 -23.06 11.53
N HIS A 583 -23.49 -23.34 12.26
CA HIS A 583 -23.26 -24.64 12.89
C HIS A 583 -23.38 -24.51 14.41
N VAL A 584 -24.12 -25.42 15.02
CA VAL A 584 -24.25 -25.54 16.47
C VAL A 584 -23.73 -26.91 16.90
N GLU A 585 -22.62 -26.92 17.62
CA GLU A 585 -21.98 -28.10 18.17
C GLU A 585 -22.65 -28.52 19.48
N THR A 586 -23.08 -29.77 19.52
CA THR A 586 -23.65 -30.42 20.72
C THR A 586 -22.94 -31.75 20.98
N PRO A 587 -23.06 -32.31 22.20
CA PRO A 587 -22.58 -33.67 22.47
C PRO A 587 -23.21 -34.76 21.60
N GLU A 588 -24.37 -34.49 20.99
CA GLU A 588 -25.14 -35.44 20.16
C GLU A 588 -24.81 -35.35 18.66
N GLY A 589 -24.15 -34.29 18.22
CA GLY A 589 -23.86 -34.03 16.80
C GLY A 589 -23.81 -32.54 16.45
N ILE A 590 -23.61 -32.26 15.17
CA ILE A 590 -23.56 -30.89 14.62
C ILE A 590 -24.87 -30.60 13.90
N PHE A 591 -25.55 -29.53 14.33
CA PHE A 591 -26.79 -29.06 13.73
C PHE A 591 -26.53 -27.78 12.93
N GLY A 592 -26.94 -27.79 11.67
CA GLY A 592 -26.72 -26.71 10.72
C GLY A 592 -28.01 -25.97 10.38
N LYS A 593 -27.91 -24.68 10.03
CA LYS A 593 -28.96 -23.97 9.30
C LYS A 593 -28.36 -23.16 8.16
N ASP A 594 -28.96 -23.29 6.99
CA ASP A 594 -28.69 -22.48 5.80
C ASP A 594 -29.99 -21.78 5.33
N LEU A 595 -29.97 -21.24 4.11
CA LEU A 595 -31.16 -20.66 3.48
C LEU A 595 -32.29 -21.68 3.22
N ASN A 596 -31.94 -22.96 3.04
CA ASN A 596 -32.89 -24.03 2.71
C ASN A 596 -33.56 -24.63 3.94
N GLY A 597 -32.97 -24.44 5.13
CA GLY A 597 -33.57 -24.83 6.40
C GLY A 597 -32.55 -25.39 7.38
N ILE A 598 -33.05 -26.13 8.36
CA ILE A 598 -32.23 -26.79 9.38
C ILE A 598 -31.84 -28.18 8.88
N PHE A 599 -30.58 -28.56 9.04
CA PHE A 599 -30.04 -29.87 8.67
C PHE A 599 -29.15 -30.43 9.80
N GLU A 600 -28.90 -31.74 9.76
CA GLU A 600 -28.04 -32.47 10.69
C GLU A 600 -26.86 -33.03 9.88
N MET A 601 -25.63 -32.85 10.37
CA MET A 601 -24.39 -33.19 9.66
C MET A 601 -23.78 -34.52 10.12
#